data_AF-A0A957WV00-F1
#
_entry.id   AF-A0A957WV00-F1
#
_cell.length_a   1.000
_cell.length_b   1.000
_cell.length_c   1.000
_cell.angle_alpha   90.00
_cell.angle_beta   90.00
_cell.angle_gamma   90.00
#
_symmetry.space_group_name_H-M   'P 1'
#
loop_
_entity.id
_entity.type
_entity.pdbx_description
1 polymer ?
#
loop_
_entity_poly.entity_id
_entity_poly.type
_entity_poly.pdbx_seq_one_letter_code
_entity_poly.pdbx_strand_id
1 'polypeptide(L)'
;MDSSREMSLEELAQRCANETERFFRRAGSHDNQYCFELWRRAFAERNDAAWSTIYRQYHSLVIGWICEHPQFAATDEEAGYFLNAVFAAMWKSCPAERFTNFADLPA
;
A
#
# COMPACT_ATOMS: atom_id res chain seq x y z
N MET A 1 13.39 8.62 -17.33
CA MET A 1 12.47 9.57 -16.69
C MET A 1 11.36 8.74 -16.10
N ASP A 2 11.26 8.69 -14.77
CA ASP A 2 10.20 7.94 -14.10
C ASP A 2 8.85 8.60 -14.39
N SER A 3 8.14 8.04 -15.37
CA SER A 3 6.86 8.56 -15.84
C SER A 3 5.78 8.51 -14.75
N SER A 4 5.97 7.74 -13.68
CA SER A 4 4.99 7.58 -12.61
C SER A 4 4.86 8.84 -11.74
N ARG A 5 5.94 9.64 -11.63
CA ARG A 5 5.95 10.87 -10.82
C ARG A 5 5.01 11.96 -11.31
N GLU A 6 4.86 12.07 -12.62
CA GLU A 6 4.02 13.11 -13.24
C GLU A 6 2.55 12.66 -13.35
N MET A 7 2.26 11.38 -13.07
CA MET A 7 0.90 10.84 -13.14
C MET A 7 0.03 11.39 -12.01
N SER A 8 -1.26 11.52 -12.33
CA SER A 8 -2.29 11.81 -11.34
C SER A 8 -2.44 10.65 -10.34
N LEU A 9 -2.99 10.95 -9.15
CA LEU A 9 -3.28 9.90 -8.15
C LEU A 9 -4.25 8.86 -8.68
N GLU A 10 -5.20 9.26 -9.55
CA GLU A 10 -6.18 8.35 -10.15
C GLU A 10 -5.51 7.36 -11.11
N GLU A 11 -4.63 7.85 -11.99
CA GLU A 11 -3.87 7.00 -12.91
C GLU A 11 -2.96 6.03 -12.16
N LEU A 12 -2.28 6.51 -11.11
CA LEU A 12 -1.46 5.67 -10.25
C LEU A 12 -2.29 4.60 -9.54
N ALA A 13 -3.45 4.96 -8.99
CA ALA A 13 -4.37 4.02 -8.36
C ALA A 13 -4.80 2.92 -9.34
N GLN A 14 -5.22 3.30 -10.53
CA GLN A 14 -5.70 2.36 -11.54
C GLN A 14 -4.57 1.42 -12.00
N ARG A 15 -3.38 1.96 -12.30
CA ARG A 15 -2.24 1.14 -12.72
C ARG A 15 -1.77 0.23 -11.60
N CYS A 16 -1.63 0.74 -10.38
CA CYS A 16 -1.26 -0.08 -9.24
C CYS A 16 -2.25 -1.23 -9.02
N ALA A 17 -3.56 -0.98 -9.14
CA ALA A 17 -4.60 -2.01 -9.00
C ALA A 17 -4.43 -3.12 -10.05
N ASN A 18 -4.23 -2.74 -11.31
CA ASN A 18 -4.03 -3.68 -12.42
C ASN A 18 -2.77 -4.53 -12.23
N GLU A 19 -1.65 -3.91 -11.79
CA GLU A 19 -0.38 -4.60 -11.56
C GLU A 19 -0.45 -5.55 -10.35
N THR A 20 -1.13 -5.12 -9.28
CA THR A 20 -1.40 -5.96 -8.10
C THR A 20 -2.24 -7.19 -8.48
N GLU A 21 -3.27 -7.00 -9.31
CA GLU A 21 -4.09 -8.10 -9.80
C GLU A 21 -3.28 -9.08 -10.68
N ARG A 22 -2.43 -8.56 -11.58
CA ARG A 22 -1.54 -9.39 -12.41
C ARG A 22 -0.59 -10.23 -11.54
N PHE A 23 -0.03 -9.64 -10.49
CA PHE A 23 0.81 -10.37 -9.52
C PHE A 23 0.06 -11.55 -8.90
N PHE A 24 -1.13 -11.31 -8.36
CA PHE A 24 -1.92 -12.37 -7.72
C PHE A 24 -2.38 -13.45 -8.71
N ARG A 25 -2.69 -13.07 -9.95
CA ARG A 25 -3.04 -14.03 -11.02
C ARG A 25 -1.81 -14.74 -11.63
N ARG A 26 -0.59 -14.43 -11.19
CA ARG A 26 0.68 -14.92 -11.76
C ARG A 26 0.77 -14.67 -13.27
N ALA A 27 0.18 -13.56 -13.74
CA ALA A 27 0.02 -13.23 -15.14
C ALA A 27 1.24 -12.46 -15.67
N GLY A 28 2.38 -13.15 -15.80
CA GLY A 28 3.60 -12.60 -16.41
C GLY A 28 4.29 -11.51 -15.57
N SER A 29 5.05 -10.63 -16.24
CA SER A 29 5.73 -9.51 -15.57
C SER A 29 4.71 -8.48 -15.08
N HIS A 30 4.92 -7.98 -13.87
CA HIS A 30 4.22 -6.84 -13.31
C HIS A 30 5.18 -5.66 -13.08
N ASP A 31 4.63 -4.48 -12.88
CA ASP A 31 5.39 -3.27 -12.62
C ASP A 31 4.95 -2.58 -11.32
N ASN A 32 5.81 -2.64 -10.31
CA ASN A 32 5.50 -2.11 -8.98
C ASN A 32 5.72 -0.59 -8.86
N GLN A 33 6.26 0.09 -9.89
CA GLN A 33 6.61 1.51 -9.79
C GLN A 33 5.40 2.38 -9.42
N TYR A 34 4.22 2.09 -9.97
CA TYR A 34 3.00 2.85 -9.68
C TYR A 34 2.54 2.71 -8.24
N CYS A 35 2.66 1.50 -7.69
CA CYS A 35 2.34 1.24 -6.29
C CYS A 35 3.34 1.92 -5.37
N PHE A 36 4.64 1.83 -5.68
CA PHE A 36 5.67 2.50 -4.90
C PHE A 36 5.53 4.02 -4.90
N GLU A 37 5.13 4.62 -6.02
CA GLU A 37 4.86 6.05 -6.06
C GLU A 37 3.67 6.45 -5.16
N LEU A 38 2.62 5.63 -5.08
CA LEU A 38 1.54 5.86 -4.10
C LEU A 38 2.06 5.81 -2.66
N TRP A 39 2.86 4.80 -2.32
CA TRP A 39 3.47 4.67 -0.99
C TRP A 39 4.40 5.85 -0.68
N ARG A 40 5.19 6.30 -1.65
CA ARG A 40 6.06 7.46 -1.53
C ARG A 40 5.25 8.74 -1.26
N ARG A 41 4.22 9.03 -2.07
CA ARG A 41 3.34 10.20 -1.85
C ARG A 41 2.67 10.13 -0.48
N ALA A 42 2.18 8.96 -0.08
CA ALA A 42 1.54 8.80 1.22
C ALA A 42 2.51 9.09 2.37
N PHE A 43 3.70 8.49 2.38
CA PHE A 43 4.61 8.59 3.53
C PHE A 43 5.54 9.81 3.48
N ALA A 44 6.16 10.09 2.35
CA ALA A 44 7.13 11.19 2.21
C ALA A 44 6.43 12.55 2.15
N GLU A 45 5.32 12.65 1.42
CA GLU A 45 4.57 13.91 1.26
C GLU A 45 3.41 14.04 2.26
N ARG A 46 3.16 13.00 3.07
CA ARG A 46 2.03 12.93 4.00
C ARG A 46 0.69 13.14 3.28
N ASN A 47 0.58 12.63 2.06
CA ASN A 47 -0.60 12.77 1.22
C ASN A 47 -1.72 11.81 1.66
N ASP A 48 -2.73 12.34 2.34
CA ASP A 48 -3.88 11.56 2.85
C ASP A 48 -4.71 10.90 1.73
N ALA A 49 -4.77 11.48 0.53
CA ALA A 49 -5.49 10.91 -0.61
C ALA A 49 -4.75 9.68 -1.19
N ALA A 50 -3.42 9.74 -1.26
CA ALA A 50 -2.59 8.59 -1.59
C ALA A 50 -2.72 7.50 -0.53
N TRP A 51 -2.69 7.87 0.76
CA TRP A 51 -2.92 6.95 1.87
C TRP A 51 -4.28 6.25 1.80
N SER A 52 -5.35 7.01 1.53
CA SER A 52 -6.70 6.47 1.37
C SER A 52 -6.80 5.49 0.20
N THR A 53 -6.05 5.74 -0.88
CA THR A 53 -5.96 4.84 -2.02
C THR A 53 -5.27 3.53 -1.65
N ILE A 54 -4.14 3.60 -0.94
CA ILE A 54 -3.43 2.42 -0.42
C ILE A 54 -4.33 1.60 0.49
N TYR A 55 -5.02 2.26 1.44
CA TYR A 55 -5.95 1.59 2.34
C TYR A 55 -6.99 0.79 1.56
N ARG A 56 -7.66 1.41 0.59
CA ARG A 56 -8.67 0.75 -0.25
C ARG A 56 -8.09 -0.42 -1.05
N GLN A 57 -6.91 -0.23 -1.64
CA GLN A 57 -6.34 -1.21 -2.55
C GLN A 57 -5.82 -2.46 -1.83
N TYR A 58 -5.21 -2.30 -0.67
CA TYR A 58 -4.66 -3.40 0.11
C TYR A 58 -5.63 -3.93 1.18
N HIS A 59 -6.82 -3.33 1.32
CA HIS A 59 -7.84 -3.73 2.30
C HIS A 59 -8.09 -5.24 2.29
N SER A 60 -8.54 -5.78 1.15
CA SER A 60 -8.90 -7.20 1.04
C SER A 60 -7.71 -8.13 1.26
N LEU A 61 -6.51 -7.71 0.87
CA LEU A 61 -5.29 -8.48 1.07
C LEU A 61 -4.97 -8.61 2.57
N VAL A 62 -4.98 -7.49 3.29
CA VAL A 62 -4.67 -7.46 4.73
C VAL A 62 -5.75 -8.19 5.53
N ILE A 63 -7.03 -8.04 5.15
CA ILE A 63 -8.12 -8.85 5.73
C ILE A 63 -7.86 -10.34 5.52
N GLY A 64 -7.45 -10.76 4.33
CA GLY A 64 -7.08 -12.15 4.06
C GLY A 64 -6.00 -12.65 5.02
N TRP A 65 -4.91 -11.90 5.18
CA TRP A 65 -3.84 -12.26 6.12
C TRP A 65 -4.29 -12.32 7.58
N ILE A 66 -5.18 -11.41 8.00
CA ILE A 66 -5.75 -11.43 9.36
C ILE A 66 -6.58 -12.71 9.55
N CYS A 67 -7.48 -13.01 8.62
CA CYS A 67 -8.34 -14.19 8.69
C CYS A 67 -7.57 -15.51 8.60
N GLU A 68 -6.45 -15.55 7.86
CA GLU A 68 -5.57 -16.72 7.77
C GLU A 68 -4.67 -16.89 9.01
N HIS A 69 -4.58 -15.89 9.89
CA HIS A 69 -3.74 -15.97 11.07
C HIS A 69 -4.28 -17.01 12.08
N PRO A 70 -3.49 -18.01 12.52
CA PRO A 70 -3.99 -19.14 13.32
C PRO A 70 -4.68 -18.75 14.63
N GLN A 71 -4.29 -17.62 15.21
CA GLN A 71 -4.86 -17.14 16.48
C GLN A 71 -6.07 -16.24 16.30
N PHE A 72 -6.40 -15.81 15.08
CA PHE A 72 -7.50 -14.86 14.84
C PHE A 72 -8.85 -15.42 15.32
N ALA A 73 -9.11 -16.71 15.05
CA ALA A 73 -10.33 -17.39 15.49
C ALA A 73 -10.54 -17.42 17.02
N ALA A 74 -9.48 -17.18 17.82
CA ALA A 74 -9.56 -17.16 19.27
C ALA A 74 -9.76 -15.74 19.86
N THR A 75 -9.80 -14.70 19.02
CA THR A 75 -9.82 -13.29 19.48
C THR A 75 -11.22 -12.77 19.79
N ASP A 76 -12.28 -13.39 19.27
CA ASP A 76 -13.68 -12.88 19.31
C ASP A 76 -13.84 -11.45 18.74
N GLU A 77 -12.86 -10.99 17.95
CA GLU A 77 -12.82 -9.66 17.35
C GLU A 77 -13.05 -9.71 15.84
N GLU A 78 -13.64 -8.64 15.30
CA GLU A 78 -13.81 -8.47 13.86
C GLU A 78 -12.47 -8.20 13.17
N ALA A 79 -12.26 -8.76 11.96
CA ALA A 79 -11.02 -8.54 11.20
C ALA A 79 -10.73 -7.04 10.96
N GLY A 80 -11.78 -6.22 10.88
CA GLY A 80 -11.68 -4.76 10.74
C GLY A 80 -10.97 -4.07 11.91
N TYR A 81 -11.04 -4.62 13.13
CA TYR A 81 -10.30 -4.10 14.28
C TYR A 81 -8.79 -4.17 14.04
N PHE A 82 -8.29 -5.34 13.66
CA PHE A 82 -6.88 -5.57 13.35
C PHE A 82 -6.44 -4.83 12.09
N LEU A 83 -7.29 -4.75 11.06
CA LEU A 83 -7.02 -3.99 9.86
C LEU A 83 -6.70 -2.53 10.18
N ASN A 84 -7.55 -1.89 10.96
CA ASN A 84 -7.35 -0.50 11.36
C ASN A 84 -6.09 -0.34 12.21
N ALA A 85 -5.80 -1.28 13.11
CA ALA A 85 -4.58 -1.28 13.91
C ALA A 85 -3.32 -1.39 13.03
N VAL A 86 -3.33 -2.27 12.01
CA VAL A 86 -2.23 -2.44 11.07
C VAL A 86 -1.97 -1.15 10.29
N PHE A 87 -2.99 -0.57 9.68
CA PHE A 87 -2.82 0.66 8.91
C PHE A 87 -2.42 1.85 9.80
N ALA A 88 -2.99 1.97 11.01
CA ALA A 88 -2.57 2.99 11.97
C ALA A 88 -1.10 2.83 12.40
N ALA A 89 -0.64 1.60 12.60
CA ALA A 89 0.76 1.32 12.91
C ALA A 89 1.68 1.65 11.74
N MET A 90 1.30 1.29 10.50
CA MET A 90 2.05 1.63 9.30
C MET A 90 2.20 3.14 9.12
N TRP A 91 1.11 3.91 9.27
CA TRP A 91 1.12 5.37 9.14
C TRP A 91 2.04 6.07 10.15
N LYS A 92 2.10 5.53 11.37
CA LYS A 92 2.96 6.04 12.45
C LYS A 92 4.43 5.62 12.28
N SER A 93 4.69 4.44 11.72
CA SER A 93 6.03 3.84 11.68
C SER A 93 6.90 4.36 10.52
N CYS A 94 6.30 5.05 9.56
CA CYS A 94 6.99 5.65 8.42
C CYS A 94 6.86 7.19 8.42
N PRO A 95 7.57 7.90 9.32
CA PRO A 95 7.67 9.36 9.25
C PRO A 95 8.42 9.78 7.98
N ALA A 96 8.05 10.94 7.42
CA ALA A 96 8.60 11.47 6.17
C ALA A 96 10.15 11.56 6.18
N GLU A 97 10.74 11.81 7.35
CA GLU A 97 12.18 11.86 7.60
C GLU A 97 12.89 10.51 7.39
N ARG A 98 12.18 9.38 7.48
CA ARG A 98 12.76 8.07 7.11
C ARG A 98 12.84 7.89 5.61
N PHE A 99 11.99 8.58 4.84
CA PHE A 99 12.02 8.52 3.38
C PHE A 99 13.27 9.20 2.79
N THR A 100 13.81 10.22 3.44
CA THR A 100 15.07 10.88 3.00
C THR A 100 16.30 9.98 3.11
N ASN A 101 16.24 8.90 3.91
CA ASN A 101 17.32 7.92 4.02
C ASN A 101 17.33 6.90 2.87
N PHE A 102 16.28 6.85 2.05
CA PHE A 102 16.23 6.02 0.85
C PHE A 102 16.67 6.83 -0.38
N ALA A 103 17.88 7.39 -0.34
CA ALA A 103 18.45 8.18 -1.43
C ALA A 103 18.60 7.38 -2.75
N ASP A 104 18.65 6.05 -2.65
CA ASP A 104 18.81 5.13 -3.78
C ASP A 104 17.48 4.53 -4.28
N LEU A 105 16.33 4.92 -3.71
CA LEU A 105 15.08 4.61 -4.40
C LEU A 105 15.08 5.43 -5.70
N PRO A 106 14.97 4.76 -6.86
CA PRO A 106 14.96 5.46 -8.13
C PRO A 106 13.94 6.58 -8.04
N ALA A 107 14.40 7.76 -8.46
CA ALA A 107 13.60 8.95 -8.38
C ALA A 107 12.37 8.76 -9.26
#